data_AF-A0A6N9R9E3-F1
#
_entry.id   AF-A0A6N9R9E3-F1
#
_cell.length_a   1.000
_cell.length_b   1.000
_cell.length_c   1.000
_cell.angle_alpha   90.00
_cell.angle_beta   90.00
_cell.angle_gamma   90.00
#
_symmetry.space_group_name_H-M   'P 1'
#
loop_
_entity.id
_entity.type
_entity.pdbx_description
1 polymer ?
#
loop_
_entity_poly.entity_id
_entity_poly.type
_entity_poly.pdbx_seq_one_letter_code
_entity_poly.pdbx_strand_id
1 'polypeptide(L)' 'MTAATLALAAELGRALAARGWCAAVAESCTGGLIAGAITDIAGSSAWFDRGFVTYTNEAKAEMLGVAAATMEA' A
#
# COMPACT_ATOMS: atom_id res chain seq x y z
N MET A 1 -11.63 9.88 -2.65
CA MET A 1 -11.29 8.75 -3.55
C MET A 1 -12.39 8.57 -4.60
N THR A 2 -12.12 8.03 -5.79
CA THR A 2 -13.19 7.77 -6.78
C THR A 2 -14.00 6.52 -6.39
N ALA A 3 -15.26 6.43 -6.85
CA ALA A 3 -16.10 5.25 -6.63
C ALA A 3 -15.47 3.96 -7.19
N ALA A 4 -14.82 4.04 -8.35
CA ALA A 4 -14.14 2.90 -8.97
C ALA A 4 -12.97 2.40 -8.09
N THR A 5 -12.17 3.31 -7.54
CA THR A 5 -11.05 2.96 -6.64
C THR A 5 -11.55 2.27 -5.37
N LEU A 6 -12.63 2.77 -4.76
CA LEU A 6 -13.21 2.16 -3.55
C LEU A 6 -13.80 0.77 -3.84
N ALA A 7 -14.39 0.55 -5.01
CA ALA A 7 -14.89 -0.76 -5.41
C ALA A 7 -13.76 -1.80 -5.49
N LEU A 8 -12.62 -1.43 -6.07
CA LEU A 8 -11.43 -2.28 -6.13
C LEU A 8 -10.81 -2.56 -4.76
N ALA A 9 -10.72 -1.54 -3.90
CA ALA A 9 -10.22 -1.71 -2.53
C ALA A 9 -11.11 -2.66 -1.70
N ALA A 10 -12.43 -2.54 -1.86
CA ALA A 10 -13.37 -3.46 -1.22
C ALA A 10 -13.25 -4.89 -1.75
N GLU A 11 -13.01 -5.06 -3.05
CA GLU A 11 -12.76 -6.37 -3.66
C GLU A 11 -11.47 -7.01 -3.15
N LEU A 12 -10.38 -6.24 -3.07
CA LEU A 12 -9.12 -6.67 -2.47
C LEU A 12 -9.33 -7.17 -1.04
N GLY A 13 -10.03 -6.41 -0.20
CA GLY A 13 -10.31 -6.79 1.17
C GLY A 13 -11.06 -8.13 1.28
N ARG A 14 -12.08 -8.34 0.44
CA ARG A 14 -12.80 -9.64 0.38
C ARG A 14 -11.87 -10.79 -0.04
N ALA A 15 -11.00 -10.56 -1.02
CA ALA A 15 -10.08 -11.59 -1.52
C ALA A 15 -9.02 -11.98 -0.47
N LEU A 16 -8.50 -11.01 0.28
CA LEU A 16 -7.54 -11.23 1.36
C LEU A 16 -8.18 -11.92 2.57
N ALA A 17 -9.36 -11.45 3.00
CA ALA A 17 -10.10 -12.04 4.10
C ALA A 17 -10.45 -13.51 3.83
N ALA A 18 -10.86 -13.86 2.60
CA ALA A 18 -11.14 -15.24 2.21
C ALA A 18 -9.93 -16.18 2.30
N ARG A 19 -8.70 -15.63 2.36
CA ARG A 19 -7.45 -16.38 2.45
C ARG A 19 -6.76 -16.25 3.82
N GLY A 20 -7.29 -15.42 4.73
CA GLY A 20 -6.61 -15.07 5.97
C GLY A 20 -5.27 -14.36 5.74
N TRP A 21 -5.16 -13.59 4.66
CA TRP A 21 -3.94 -12.86 4.30
C TRP A 21 -4.00 -11.41 4.73
N CYS A 22 -2.81 -10.83 4.93
CA CYS A 22 -2.64 -9.40 5.15
C CYS A 22 -1.92 -8.75 3.96
N ALA A 23 -2.18 -7.46 3.76
CA ALA A 23 -1.49 -6.62 2.77
C ALA A 23 -0.65 -5.54 3.46
N ALA A 24 0.48 -5.22 2.83
CA ALA A 24 1.23 -3.99 3.07
C ALA A 24 1.48 -3.30 1.72
N VAL A 25 1.62 -1.98 1.73
CA VAL A 25 1.89 -1.19 0.51
C VAL A 25 3.15 -0.36 0.66
N ALA A 26 3.88 -0.19 -0.45
CA ALA A 26 4.99 0.74 -0.57
C ALA A 26 4.70 1.71 -1.73
N GLU A 27 4.65 2.99 -1.42
CA GLU A 27 4.19 4.06 -2.30
C GLU A 27 5.29 5.09 -2.55
N SER A 28 5.33 5.65 -3.75
CA SER A 28 6.18 6.80 -4.09
C SER A 28 5.30 7.89 -4.69
N CYS A 29 5.09 7.89 -6.01
CA CYS A 29 4.31 8.93 -6.70
C CYS A 29 2.84 9.04 -6.25
N THR A 30 2.25 7.98 -5.71
CA THR A 30 0.87 8.01 -5.18
C THR A 30 0.75 8.68 -3.82
N GLY A 31 1.85 8.91 -3.10
CA GLY A 31 1.87 9.74 -1.89
C GLY A 31 0.95 9.27 -0.76
N GLY A 32 0.61 7.99 -0.69
CA GLY A 32 -0.30 7.45 0.33
C GLY A 32 -1.74 7.26 -0.14
N LEU A 33 -2.07 7.57 -1.40
CA LEU A 33 -3.43 7.42 -1.93
C LEU A 33 -3.88 5.95 -2.02
N ILE A 34 -2.96 4.99 -2.18
CA ILE A 34 -3.32 3.56 -2.18
C ILE A 34 -3.69 3.15 -0.75
N ALA A 35 -2.85 3.45 0.23
CA ALA A 35 -3.16 3.22 1.64
C ALA A 35 -4.47 3.91 2.04
N GLY A 36 -4.66 5.17 1.63
CA GLY A 36 -5.89 5.93 1.87
C GLY A 36 -7.14 5.22 1.31
N ALA A 37 -7.09 4.74 0.07
CA ALA A 37 -8.19 4.01 -0.54
C ALA A 37 -8.50 2.69 0.19
N ILE A 38 -7.47 1.99 0.67
CA ILE A 38 -7.63 0.78 1.48
C ILE A 38 -8.28 1.12 2.83
N THR A 39 -7.79 2.15 3.52
CA THR A 39 -8.28 2.53 4.86
C THR A 39 -9.67 3.16 4.84
N ASP A 40 -10.12 3.69 3.70
CA ASP A 40 -11.51 4.13 3.50
C ASP A 40 -12.51 2.95 3.54
N ILE A 41 -12.05 1.70 3.39
CA ILE A 41 -12.90 0.52 3.50
C ILE A 41 -13.06 0.13 4.97
N ALA A 42 -14.30 0.11 5.46
CA ALA A 42 -14.61 -0.36 6.80
C ALA A 42 -14.12 -1.80 7.02
N GLY A 43 -13.47 -2.04 8.16
CA GLY A 43 -12.87 -3.34 8.49
C GLY A 43 -11.51 -3.62 7.83
N SER A 44 -10.92 -2.63 7.13
CA SER A 44 -9.58 -2.74 6.56
C SER A 44 -8.48 -3.09 7.57
N SER A 45 -8.63 -2.70 8.84
CA SER A 45 -7.71 -3.06 9.93
C SER A 45 -7.57 -4.57 10.17
N ALA A 46 -8.50 -5.40 9.68
CA ALA A 46 -8.41 -6.85 9.80
C ALA A 46 -7.44 -7.49 8.79
N TRP A 47 -7.07 -6.78 7.72
CA TRP A 47 -6.29 -7.34 6.60
C TRP A 47 -5.25 -6.38 6.02
N PHE A 48 -5.18 -5.12 6.47
CA PHE A 48 -4.15 -4.17 6.09
C PHE A 48 -3.21 -3.92 7.27
N ASP A 49 -1.94 -4.28 7.11
CA ASP A 49 -0.91 -4.21 8.16
C ASP A 49 -0.24 -2.84 8.22
N ARG A 50 0.34 -2.37 7.10
CA ARG A 50 1.06 -1.08 7.05
C ARG A 50 1.19 -0.51 5.64
N GLY A 51 1.40 0.80 5.58
CA GLY A 51 1.81 1.51 4.37
C GLY A 51 3.13 2.23 4.58
N PHE A 52 3.97 2.23 3.54
CA PHE A 52 5.20 3.01 3.47
C PHE A 52 5.06 4.04 2.36
N VAL A 53 5.33 5.31 2.64
CA VAL A 53 5.44 6.34 1.60
C VAL A 53 6.91 6.74 1.51
N THR A 54 7.60 6.21 0.50
CA THR A 54 9.05 6.35 0.29
C THR A 54 9.33 7.14 -0.98
N TYR A 55 9.07 8.46 -0.96
CA TYR A 55 9.16 9.31 -2.16
C TYR A 55 10.59 9.46 -2.67
N THR A 56 11.55 9.69 -1.76
CA THR A 56 12.97 9.84 -2.09
C THR A 56 13.68 8.50 -2.22
N ASN A 57 14.82 8.46 -2.91
CA ASN A 57 15.68 7.26 -2.95
C ASN A 57 16.20 6.91 -1.55
N GLU A 58 16.50 7.91 -0.73
CA GLU A 58 16.92 7.71 0.66
C GLU A 58 15.83 7.03 1.49
N ALA A 59 14.56 7.46 1.38
CA ALA A 59 13.46 6.78 2.07
C ALA A 59 13.26 5.33 1.58
N LYS A 60 13.46 5.07 0.28
CA LYS A 60 13.41 3.68 -0.26
C LYS A 60 14.52 2.82 0.34
N ALA A 61 15.73 3.36 0.49
CA ALA A 61 16.84 2.66 1.10
C ALA A 61 16.59 2.42 2.61
N GLU A 62 16.23 3.46 3.37
CA GLU A 62 16.08 3.37 4.83
C GLU A 62 14.89 2.51 5.26
N MET A 63 13.75 2.64 4.60
CA MET A 63 12.50 2.01 5.05
C MET A 63 12.25 0.64 4.41
N LEU A 64 12.75 0.42 3.20
CA LEU A 64 12.47 -0.79 2.41
C LEU A 64 13.75 -1.56 2.02
N GLY A 65 14.93 -1.06 2.36
CA GLY A 65 16.19 -1.73 2.05
C GLY A 65 16.53 -1.77 0.55
N VAL A 66 15.99 -0.83 -0.25
CA VAL A 66 16.31 -0.78 -1.68
C VAL A 66 17.78 -0.42 -1.86
N ALA A 67 18.54 -1.29 -2.53
CA ALA A 67 19.97 -1.09 -2.77
C ALA A 67 20.20 0.14 -3.67
N ALA A 68 21.22 0.94 -3.34
CA ALA A 68 21.60 2.11 -4.14
C ALA A 68 21.86 1.75 -5.61
N ALA A 69 22.56 0.63 -5.87
CA ALA A 69 22.85 0.14 -7.21
C ALA A 69 21.59 -0.18 -8.05
N THR A 70 20.44 -0.44 -7.42
CA THR A 70 19.16 -0.63 -8.14
C THR A 70 18.52 0.69 -8.57
N MET A 71 18.88 1.79 -7.91
CA MET A 71 18.33 3.14 -8.15
C MET A 71 19.27 4.03 -8.98
N GLU A 72 20.50 3.59 -9.20
CA GLU A 72 21.44 4.19 -10.14
C GLU A 72 21.10 3.70 -11.55
N ALA A 73 20.88 4.65 -12.47
CA ALA A 73 20.60 4.42 -13.88
C ALA A 73 21.69 5.06 -14.74
#